data_AF-A0A534TFR8-F1
#
_entry.id   AF-A0A534TFR8-F1
#
_cell.length_a   1.000
_cell.length_b   1.000
_cell.length_c   1.000
_cell.angle_alpha   90.00
_cell.angle_beta   90.00
_cell.angle_gamma   90.00
#
_symmetry.space_group_name_H-M   'P 1'
#
loop_
_entity.id
_entity.type
_entity.pdbx_description
1 polymer ?
#
loop_
_entity_poly.entity_id
_entity_poly.type
_entity_poly.pdbx_seq_one_letter_code
_entity_poly.pdbx_strand_id
1 'polypeptide(L)' 'MVETAAVIDTAPLIAYLGGVRRALGRAARRVLRDTEGGRVRLAVPTLCLFEVGAARTSFMGDGTP' A
#
# COMPACT_ATOMS: atom_id res chain seq x y z
N MET A 1 -1.47 20.45 17.38
CA MET A 1 -1.38 20.04 15.96
C MET A 1 -2.11 18.72 15.83
N VAL A 2 -3.20 18.65 15.06
CA VAL A 2 -3.80 17.36 14.66
C VAL A 2 -3.07 16.95 13.39
N GLU A 3 -2.28 15.89 13.48
CA GLU A 3 -1.58 15.35 12.32
C GLU A 3 -2.60 14.55 11.49
N THR A 4 -2.99 15.06 10.33
CA THR A 4 -3.94 14.35 9.46
C THR A 4 -3.25 13.09 8.93
N ALA A 5 -3.83 11.92 9.22
CA ALA A 5 -3.38 10.64 8.70
C ALA A 5 -4.28 10.18 7.56
N ALA A 6 -3.68 9.73 6.45
CA ALA A 6 -4.39 9.02 5.39
C ALA A 6 -4.17 7.51 5.55
N VAL A 7 -5.26 6.75 5.49
CA VAL A 7 -5.22 5.29 5.57
C VAL A 7 -5.06 4.72 4.17
N ILE A 8 -4.15 3.75 4.00
CA ILE A 8 -3.99 2.99 2.76
C ILE A 8 -4.47 1.55 2.95
N ASP A 9 -5.30 1.10 2.02
CA ASP A 9 -5.82 -0.27 1.97
C ASP A 9 -4.82 -1.21 1.27
N THR A 10 -5.07 -2.51 1.34
CA THR A 10 -4.22 -3.59 0.82
C THR A 10 -3.94 -3.45 -0.67
N ALA A 11 -4.97 -3.28 -1.51
CA ALA A 11 -4.79 -3.20 -2.96
C ALA A 11 -3.84 -2.05 -3.40
N PRO A 12 -4.03 -0.79 -2.97
CA PRO A 12 -3.10 0.27 -3.29
C PRO A 12 -1.73 0.09 -2.63
N LEU A 13 -1.65 -0.53 -1.45
CA LEU A 13 -0.37 -0.85 -0.82
C LEU A 13 0.43 -1.88 -1.63
N ILE A 14 -0.21 -2.94 -2.14
CA ILE A 14 0.42 -3.92 -3.04
C ILE A 14 0.93 -3.23 -4.30
N ALA A 15 0.11 -2.40 -4.95
CA ALA A 15 0.52 -1.69 -6.16
C ALA A 15 1.69 -0.73 -5.90
N TYR A 16 1.72 -0.07 -4.75
CA TYR A 16 2.83 0.79 -4.33
C TYR A 16 4.11 -0.01 -4.09
N LEU A 17 4.06 -1.07 -3.28
CA LEU A 17 5.22 -1.91 -2.95
C LEU A 17 5.74 -2.71 -4.15
N GLY A 18 4.87 -3.06 -5.10
CA GLY A 18 5.23 -3.72 -6.36
C GLY A 18 5.77 -2.77 -7.43
N GLY A 19 5.88 -1.46 -7.16
CA GLY A 19 6.36 -0.47 -8.14
C GLY A 19 5.35 -0.13 -9.26
N VAL A 20 4.12 -0.65 -9.18
CA VAL A 20 3.09 -0.49 -10.22
C VAL A 20 2.24 0.76 -9.96
N ARG A 21 2.87 1.93 -9.83
CA ARG A 21 2.18 3.20 -9.52
C ARG A 21 1.10 3.59 -10.53
N ARG A 22 1.15 3.04 -11.75
CA ARG A 22 0.13 3.24 -12.80
C ARG A 22 -1.20 2.54 -12.47
N ALA A 23 -1.16 1.42 -11.74
CA ALA A 23 -2.35 0.67 -11.34
C ALA A 23 -3.15 1.36 -10.21
N LEU A 24 -2.55 2.34 -9.53
CA LEU A 24 -3.21 3.11 -8.48
C LEU A 24 -4.28 4.05 -9.06
N GLY A 25 -5.41 4.19 -8.36
CA GLY A 25 -6.40 5.24 -8.65
C GLY A 25 -5.83 6.65 -8.45
N ARG A 26 -6.51 7.68 -9.00
CA ARG A 26 -6.11 9.09 -8.84
C ARG A 26 -6.01 9.51 -7.36
N ALA A 27 -6.96 9.08 -6.53
CA ALA A 27 -6.97 9.39 -5.10
C ALA A 27 -5.77 8.79 -4.36
N ALA A 28 -5.50 7.49 -4.54
CA ALA A 28 -4.36 6.81 -3.93
C ALA A 28 -3.02 7.44 -4.36
N ARG A 29 -2.88 7.80 -5.65
CA ARG A 29 -1.70 8.52 -6.13
C ARG A 29 -1.50 9.88 -5.46
N ARG A 30 -2.58 10.62 -5.23
CA ARG A 30 -2.53 11.93 -4.55
C ARG A 30 -2.06 11.76 -3.11
N VAL A 31 -2.67 10.83 -2.37
CA VAL A 31 -2.30 10.52 -0.98
C VAL A 31 -0.83 10.15 -0.85
N LEU A 32 -0.34 9.27 -1.74
CA LEU A 32 1.07 8.87 -1.72
C LEU A 32 2.01 10.04 -2.00
N ARG A 33 1.69 10.91 -2.97
CA ARG A 33 2.48 12.11 -3.24
C ARG A 33 2.49 13.08 -2.06
N ASP A 34 1.35 13.26 -1.41
CA ASP A 34 1.24 14.12 -0.22
C ASP A 34 2.03 13.54 0.96
N THR A 35 2.08 12.22 1.07
CA THR A 35 2.90 11.50 2.06
C THR A 35 4.39 11.60 1.75
N GLU A 36 4.81 11.34 0.50
CA GLU A 36 6.19 11.48 0.02
C GLU A 36 6.72 12.90 0.25
N GLY A 37 5.85 13.91 0.13
CA GLY A 37 6.16 15.31 0.42
C GLY A 37 6.04 15.73 1.89
N GLY A 38 5.81 14.80 2.82
CA GLY A 38 5.71 15.07 4.25
C GLY A 38 4.49 15.89 4.69
N ARG A 39 3.48 16.05 3.82
CA ARG A 39 2.27 16.85 4.10
C ARG A 39 1.22 16.07 4.89
N VAL A 40 1.27 14.74 4.82
CA VAL A 40 0.31 13.81 5.44
C VAL A 40 1.08 12.59 5.95
N ARG A 41 0.67 12.03 7.10
CA ARG A 41 1.18 10.72 7.54
C ARG A 41 0.36 9.60 6.92
N LEU A 42 1.03 8.55 6.45
CA LEU A 42 0.36 7.35 5.96
C LEU A 42 0.20 6.36 7.11
N ALA A 43 -1.04 5.96 7.38
CA ALA A 43 -1.36 4.89 8.29
C ALA A 43 -1.64 3.61 7.49
N VAL A 44 -1.00 2.52 7.88
CA VAL A 44 -1.26 1.19 7.31
C VAL A 44 -1.88 0.33 8.41
N PRO A 45 -3.14 -0.13 8.27
CA PRO A 45 -3.72 -1.07 9.21
C PRO A 45 -2.91 -2.37 9.23
N THR A 46 -2.70 -2.95 10.42
CA THR A 46 -1.94 -4.20 10.56
C THR A 46 -2.56 -5.34 9.75
N LEU A 47 -3.89 -5.38 9.62
CA LEU A 47 -4.59 -6.35 8.76
C LEU A 47 -4.15 -6.25 7.30
N CYS A 48 -4.02 -5.04 6.76
CA CYS A 48 -3.55 -4.85 5.39
C CYS A 48 -2.12 -5.35 5.18
N LEU A 49 -1.25 -5.26 6.20
CA LEU A 49 0.11 -5.82 6.14
C LEU A 49 0.08 -7.36 6.03
N PHE A 50 -0.81 -8.02 6.77
CA PHE A 50 -0.99 -9.47 6.67
C PHE A 50 -1.49 -9.89 5.28
N GLU A 51 -2.47 -9.16 4.73
CA GLU A 51 -3.01 -9.45 3.40
C GLU A 51 -1.96 -9.26 2.30
N VAL A 52 -1.11 -8.23 2.38
CA VAL A 52 0.04 -8.06 1.48
C VAL A 52 1.01 -9.23 1.57
N GLY A 53 1.30 -9.69 2.80
CA GLY A 53 2.16 -10.86 3.02
C GLY A 53 1.59 -12.12 2.37
N ALA A 54 0.29 -12.39 2.59
CA ALA A 54 -0.41 -13.52 2.01
C ALA A 54 -0.44 -13.46 0.46
N ALA A 55 -0.70 -12.27 -0.10
CA ALA A 55 -0.67 -12.07 -1.54
C ALA A 55 0.71 -12.39 -2.14
N ARG A 56 1.80 -11.99 -1.48
CA ARG A 56 3.16 -12.31 -1.93
C ARG A 56 3.48 -13.80 -1.89
N THR A 57 3.06 -14.51 -0.85
CA THR A 57 3.28 -15.96 -0.75
C THR A 57 2.49 -16.74 -1.80
N SER A 58 1.28 -16.28 -2.16
CA SER A 58 0.50 -16.92 -3.22
C SER A 58 1.15 -16.80 -4.60
N PHE A 59 1.97 -15.78 -4.87
CA PHE A 59 2.74 -15.68 -6.13
C PHE A 59 4.02 -16.54 -6.16
N MET A 60 4.50 -17.02 -5.00
CA MET A 60 5.62 -17.96 -4.90
C MET A 60 5.18 -19.41 -4.69
N GLY A 61 3.87 -19.65 -4.60
CA GLY A 61 3.24 -20.93 -4.32
C GLY A 61 2.98 -21.80 -5.56
N ASP A 62 3.93 -21.91 -6.48
CA ASP A 62 4.05 -23.04 -7.42
C ASP A 62 5.40 -23.75 -7.25
N GLY A 63 6.07 -23.54 -6.11
CA GLY A 63 7.19 -24.36 -5.68
C GLY A 63 6.70 -25.76 -5.29
N THR A 64 6.50 -26.62 -6.28
CA THR A 64 6.50 -28.07 -6.06
C THR A 64 7.81 -28.45 -5.36
N PRO A 65 7.78 -29.33 -4.34
CA PRO A 65 8.99 -30.03 -3.91
C PRO A 65 9.58 -30.87 -5.05
#